data_AF-A0A8T0E0Y9-F1
#
_entry.id   AF-A0A8T0E0Y9-F1
#
_cell.length_a   1.000
_cell.length_b   1.000
_cell.length_c   1.000
_cell.angle_alpha   90.00
_cell.angle_beta   90.00
_cell.angle_gamma   90.00
#
_symmetry.space_group_name_H-M   'P 1'
#
loop_
_entity.id
_entity.type
_entity.pdbx_description
1 polymer ?
#
loop_
_entity_poly.entity_id
_entity_poly.type
_entity_poly.pdbx_seq_one_letter_code
_entity_poly.pdbx_strand_id
1 'polypeptide(L)'
;MTTTTAEKAKIRKWILMAVANSKDSKGVTTQHIKKFLDSKQDGLSSKPETMLLLKRLLETGHLAKKDGKFVIKKPKKKSPGKEVKRSKSPVKNTGRIANKPKSTTKNPSKLQKPLNETE
;
A
#
# COMPACT_ATOMS: atom_id res chain seq x y z
N MET A 1 20.28 1.30 19.87
CA MET A 1 19.87 0.09 19.13
C MET A 1 18.82 0.51 18.12
N THR A 2 19.14 0.43 16.83
CA THR A 2 18.20 0.74 15.74
C THR A 2 17.33 -0.49 15.50
N THR A 3 15.99 -0.40 15.60
CA THR A 3 15.15 -1.53 15.20
C THR A 3 15.30 -1.79 13.71
N THR A 4 15.43 -3.07 13.38
CA THR A 4 15.49 -3.55 12.00
C THR A 4 14.17 -3.26 11.28
N THR A 5 14.20 -3.19 9.95
CA THR A 5 12.99 -2.97 9.14
C THR A 5 11.91 -4.03 9.43
N ALA A 6 12.32 -5.28 9.68
CA ALA A 6 11.43 -6.38 10.04
C ALA A 6 10.72 -6.14 11.38
N GLU A 7 11.45 -5.71 12.41
CA GLU A 7 10.86 -5.38 13.72
C GLU A 7 9.90 -4.20 13.62
N LYS A 8 10.27 -3.15 12.87
CA LYS A 8 9.39 -2.00 12.63
C LYS A 8 8.08 -2.41 11.97
N ALA A 9 8.14 -3.30 10.97
CA ALA A 9 6.95 -3.83 10.31
C ALA A 9 6.08 -4.66 11.26
N LYS A 10 6.70 -5.47 12.13
CA LYS A 10 6.01 -6.26 13.17
C LYS A 10 5.28 -5.37 14.16
N ILE A 11 5.95 -4.34 14.69
CA ILE A 11 5.35 -3.36 15.62
C ILE A 11 4.21 -2.61 14.93
N ARG A 12 4.42 -2.18 13.68
CA ARG A 12 3.37 -1.52 12.87
C ARG A 12 2.13 -2.41 12.73
N LYS A 13 2.31 -3.70 12.44
CA LYS A 13 1.22 -4.67 12.34
C LYS A 13 0.47 -4.80 13.68
N TRP A 14 1.19 -4.90 14.79
CA TRP A 14 0.57 -4.99 16.11
C TRP A 14 -0.21 -3.73 16.50
N ILE A 15 0.29 -2.53 16.19
CA ILE A 15 -0.44 -1.29 16.41
C ILE A 15 -1.76 -1.29 15.61
N LEU A 16 -1.71 -1.65 14.33
CA LEU A 16 -2.92 -1.72 13.50
C LEU A 16 -3.91 -2.77 14.01
N MET A 17 -3.42 -3.94 14.46
CA MET A 17 -4.27 -4.96 15.08
C MET A 17 -4.92 -4.49 16.37
N ALA A 18 -4.20 -3.76 17.22
CA ALA A 18 -4.76 -3.23 18.47
C ALA A 18 -5.96 -2.31 18.20
N VAL A 19 -5.88 -1.49 17.14
CA VAL A 19 -6.97 -0.61 16.73
C VAL A 19 -8.08 -1.38 16.00
N ALA A 20 -7.74 -2.38 15.17
CA ALA A 20 -8.71 -3.17 14.42
C ALA A 20 -9.59 -4.06 15.32
N ASN A 21 -9.00 -4.63 16.37
CA ASN A 21 -9.68 -5.57 17.27
C ASN A 21 -10.49 -4.87 18.37
N SER A 22 -10.64 -3.53 18.32
CA SER A 22 -11.50 -2.83 19.26
C SER A 22 -12.96 -3.16 18.99
N LYS A 23 -13.63 -3.80 19.96
CA LYS A 23 -15.05 -4.18 19.88
C LYS A 23 -15.96 -3.01 19.48
N ASP A 24 -15.60 -1.81 19.90
CA ASP A 24 -16.33 -0.60 19.54
C ASP A 24 -15.66 0.09 18.35
N SER A 25 -16.44 0.44 17.33
CA SER A 25 -16.00 1.33 16.23
C SER A 25 -15.63 2.75 16.70
N LYS A 26 -15.60 2.98 18.02
CA LYS A 26 -15.20 4.20 18.71
C LYS A 26 -13.68 4.36 18.84
N GLY A 27 -12.91 3.34 18.44
CA GLY A 27 -11.44 3.36 18.49
C GLY A 27 -10.86 3.05 19.86
N VAL A 28 -9.53 3.15 19.96
CA VAL A 28 -8.77 2.75 21.16
C VAL A 28 -7.96 3.90 21.74
N THR A 29 -7.76 3.92 23.05
CA THR A 29 -6.88 4.90 23.70
C THR A 29 -5.41 4.49 23.55
N THR A 30 -4.50 5.45 23.76
CA THR A 30 -3.05 5.16 23.80
C THR A 30 -2.73 4.06 24.82
N GLN A 31 -3.38 4.08 25.99
CA GLN A 31 -3.15 3.10 27.05
C GLN A 31 -3.52 1.68 26.60
N HIS A 32 -4.61 1.52 25.85
CA HIS A 32 -5.00 0.23 25.30
C HIS A 32 -3.94 -0.30 24.31
N ILE A 33 -3.43 0.56 23.43
CA ILE A 33 -2.35 0.20 22.50
C ILE A 33 -1.09 -0.21 23.28
N LYS A 34 -0.69 0.56 24.30
CA LYS A 34 0.48 0.22 25.13
C LYS A 34 0.33 -1.15 25.77
N LYS A 35 -0.79 -1.39 26.46
CA LYS A 35 -1.09 -2.68 27.11
C LYS A 35 -1.11 -3.84 26.11
N PHE A 36 -1.68 -3.65 24.92
CA PHE A 36 -1.67 -4.66 23.86
C PHE A 36 -0.24 -4.96 23.39
N LEU A 37 0.59 -3.94 23.18
CA LEU A 37 1.98 -4.13 22.75
C LEU A 37 2.81 -4.84 23.82
N ASP A 38 2.65 -4.48 25.09
CA ASP A 38 3.36 -5.12 26.20
C ASP A 38 2.95 -6.59 26.35
N SER A 39 1.69 -6.94 26.04
CA SER A 39 1.25 -8.36 25.96
C SER A 39 1.85 -9.15 24.79
N LYS A 40 2.44 -8.48 23.79
CA LYS A 40 3.13 -9.14 22.68
C LYS A 40 4.61 -9.27 22.95
N GLN A 41 5.20 -8.26 23.58
CA GLN A 41 6.59 -8.25 23.98
C GLN A 41 6.76 -7.25 25.11
N ASP A 42 7.36 -7.70 26.20
CA ASP A 42 7.54 -6.87 27.38
C ASP A 42 8.41 -5.64 27.09
N GLY A 43 8.03 -4.51 27.69
CA GLY A 43 8.70 -3.21 27.51
C GLY A 43 8.61 -2.61 26.09
N LEU A 44 7.81 -3.19 25.18
CA LEU A 44 7.70 -2.70 23.81
C LEU A 44 7.02 -1.33 23.74
N SER A 45 6.06 -1.06 24.63
CA SER A 45 5.35 0.22 24.67
C SER A 45 6.23 1.38 25.16
N SER A 46 7.28 1.07 25.93
CA SER A 46 8.25 2.03 26.46
C SER A 46 9.28 2.45 25.41
N LYS A 47 9.41 1.73 24.30
CA LYS A 47 10.37 2.06 23.26
C LYS A 47 9.95 3.33 22.50
N PRO A 48 10.86 4.31 22.31
CA PRO A 48 10.55 5.54 21.57
C PRO A 48 10.20 5.25 20.10
N GLU A 49 10.78 4.21 19.51
CA GLU A 49 10.50 3.81 18.13
C GLU A 49 9.05 3.35 17.94
N THR A 50 8.44 2.70 18.95
CA THR A 50 7.03 2.34 18.94
C THR A 50 6.14 3.57 18.87
N MET A 51 6.45 4.60 19.68
CA MET A 51 5.73 5.88 19.64
C MET A 51 5.92 6.60 18.30
N LEU A 52 7.11 6.54 17.71
CA LEU A 52 7.40 7.11 16.39
C LEU A 52 6.59 6.41 15.29
N LEU A 53 6.48 5.09 15.32
CA LEU A 53 5.66 4.33 14.37
C LEU A 53 4.18 4.70 14.47
N LEU A 54 3.66 4.89 15.70
CA LEU A 54 2.30 5.35 15.91
C LEU A 54 2.06 6.75 15.31
N LYS A 55 3.00 7.68 15.52
CA LYS A 55 2.94 9.03 14.91
C LYS A 55 2.97 8.96 13.39
N ARG A 56 3.86 8.14 12.82
CA ARG A 56 3.98 7.95 11.37
C ARG A 56 2.72 7.35 10.74
N LEU A 57 2.02 6.47 11.47
CA LEU A 57 0.73 5.94 11.04
C LEU A 57 -0.38 7.00 11.02
N LEU A 58 -0.35 7.97 11.93
CA LEU A 58 -1.24 9.13 11.89
C LEU A 58 -0.92 10.05 10.70
N GLU A 59 0.36 10.37 10.53
CA GLU A 59 0.84 11.26 9.46
C GLU A 59 0.54 10.71 8.07
N THR A 60 0.82 9.42 7.84
CA THR A 60 0.50 8.74 6.58
C THR A 60 -1.00 8.44 6.41
N GLY A 61 -1.83 8.78 7.40
CA GLY A 61 -3.27 8.61 7.34
C GLY A 61 -3.76 7.16 7.39
N HIS A 62 -2.97 6.22 7.89
CA HIS A 62 -3.44 4.87 8.19
C HIS A 62 -4.33 4.85 9.44
N LEU A 63 -3.99 5.70 10.40
CA LEU A 63 -4.78 5.96 11.60
C LEU A 63 -5.27 7.41 11.60
N ALA A 64 -6.37 7.65 12.29
CA ALA A 64 -6.82 8.98 12.65
C ALA A 64 -7.00 9.06 14.16
N LYS A 65 -6.76 10.25 14.72
CA LYS A 65 -7.08 10.54 16.12
C LYS A 65 -8.43 11.28 16.16
N LYS A 66 -9.40 10.71 16.88
CA LYS A 66 -10.75 11.26 17.09
C LYS A 66 -11.05 11.18 18.58
N ASP A 67 -11.37 12.31 19.20
CA ASP A 67 -11.75 12.38 20.62
C ASP A 67 -10.75 11.70 21.57
N GLY A 68 -9.45 11.92 21.33
CA GLY A 68 -8.38 11.29 22.11
C GLY A 68 -8.13 9.80 21.81
N LYS A 69 -8.91 9.18 20.91
CA LYS A 69 -8.82 7.77 20.53
C LYS A 69 -8.28 7.61 19.10
N PHE A 70 -7.66 6.46 18.84
CA PHE A 70 -7.15 6.06 17.55
C PHE A 70 -8.18 5.19 16.84
N VAL A 71 -8.46 5.50 15.57
CA VAL A 71 -9.35 4.74 14.70
C VAL A 71 -8.64 4.43 13.38
N ILE A 72 -8.96 3.29 12.78
CA ILE A 72 -8.50 2.99 11.42
C ILE A 72 -9.20 3.94 10.45
N LYS A 73 -8.41 4.70 9.69
CA LYS A 73 -8.95 5.56 8.64
C LYS A 73 -9.31 4.66 7.46
N LYS A 74 -10.59 4.30 7.35
CA LYS A 74 -11.07 3.59 6.16
C LYS A 74 -10.90 4.54 4.95
N PRO A 75 -10.35 4.07 3.82
CA PRO A 75 -10.39 4.86 2.61
C PRO A 75 -11.85 5.16 2.31
N LYS A 76 -12.19 6.45 2.14
CA LYS A 76 -13.51 6.84 1.65
C LYS A 76 -13.67 6.11 0.33
N LYS A 77 -14.58 5.12 0.26
CA LYS A 77 -14.98 4.53 -1.02
C LYS A 77 -15.29 5.73 -1.90
N LYS A 78 -14.49 5.96 -2.95
CA LYS A 78 -14.96 6.81 -4.01
C LYS A 78 -16.24 6.13 -4.46
N SER A 79 -17.39 6.79 -4.31
CA SER A 79 -18.52 6.37 -5.11
C SER A 79 -18.01 6.33 -6.57
N PRO A 80 -18.52 5.46 -7.44
CA PRO A 80 -18.33 5.59 -8.87
C PRO A 80 -19.10 6.83 -9.34
N GLY A 81 -18.76 7.99 -8.82
CA GLY A 81 -19.26 9.28 -9.22
C GLY A 81 -18.50 9.67 -10.46
N LYS A 82 -19.14 9.42 -11.62
CA LYS A 82 -18.81 9.87 -12.98
C LYS A 82 -17.32 9.85 -13.31
N GLU A 83 -16.96 9.00 -14.28
CA GLU A 83 -15.80 9.26 -15.13
C GLU A 83 -15.79 10.75 -15.54
N VAL A 84 -14.97 11.56 -14.88
CA VAL A 84 -14.46 12.77 -15.50
C VAL A 84 -13.53 12.21 -16.56
N LYS A 85 -14.07 12.02 -17.76
CA LYS A 85 -13.33 11.82 -18.98
C LYS A 85 -12.32 12.96 -19.05
N ARG A 86 -11.10 12.73 -18.56
CA ARG A 86 -9.97 13.57 -18.92
C ARG A 86 -9.80 13.38 -20.40
N SER A 87 -10.29 14.37 -21.12
CA SER A 87 -10.26 14.53 -22.55
C SER A 87 -8.90 14.10 -23.05
N LYS A 88 -8.91 13.08 -23.90
CA LYS A 88 -7.82 12.64 -24.74
C LYS A 88 -7.20 13.89 -25.39
N SER A 89 -6.02 14.30 -24.94
CA SER A 89 -5.23 15.30 -25.65
C SER A 89 -4.65 14.60 -26.88
N PRO A 90 -5.05 14.94 -28.12
CA PRO A 90 -4.35 14.42 -29.27
C PRO A 90 -3.09 15.28 -29.41
N VAL A 91 -1.94 14.73 -29.06
CA VAL A 91 -0.67 15.31 -29.50
C VAL A 91 -0.62 15.08 -31.01
N LYS A 92 -1.03 16.10 -31.78
CA LYS A 92 -0.66 16.27 -33.19
C LYS A 92 0.44 17.31 -33.24
N ASN A 93 1.58 16.92 -33.82
CA ASN A 93 2.50 17.70 -34.66
C ASN A 93 3.83 16.92 -34.75
N THR A 94 4.52 16.73 -35.87
CA THR A 94 4.31 17.03 -37.29
C THR A 94 5.38 16.22 -38.04
N GLY A 95 5.04 15.60 -39.17
CA GLY A 95 6.00 14.97 -40.07
C GLY A 95 5.30 14.19 -41.19
N ARG A 96 5.04 14.86 -42.32
CA ARG A 96 4.48 14.32 -43.57
C ARG A 96 5.31 13.09 -44.01
N ILE A 97 4.77 12.01 -44.59
CA ILE A 97 4.41 11.89 -46.01
C ILE A 97 3.61 10.56 -46.23
N ALA A 98 2.52 10.71 -47.00
CA ALA A 98 1.77 9.80 -47.89
C ALA A 98 1.80 8.25 -47.81
N ASN A 99 0.57 7.71 -47.90
CA ASN A 99 0.11 6.51 -48.62
C ASN A 99 0.33 5.08 -48.04
N LYS A 100 -0.79 4.50 -47.56
CA LYS A 100 -1.36 3.12 -47.71
C LYS A 100 -0.45 1.90 -48.01
N PRO A 101 -0.93 0.64 -47.78
CA PRO A 101 -1.79 0.11 -46.71
C PRO A 101 -1.32 -1.27 -46.15
N LYS A 102 -1.99 -1.72 -45.07
CA LYS A 102 -2.23 -3.11 -44.62
C LYS A 102 -1.28 -4.24 -45.10
N SER A 103 -0.66 -4.90 -44.11
CA SER A 103 -0.63 -6.37 -44.04
C SER A 103 -0.58 -6.75 -42.54
N THR A 104 -1.60 -7.39 -41.95
CA THR A 104 -1.66 -8.86 -41.78
C THR A 104 -0.26 -9.42 -41.51
N THR A 105 0.05 -9.95 -40.33
CA THR A 105 -0.44 -11.26 -39.92
C THR A 105 -0.08 -11.49 -38.45
N LYS A 106 -1.06 -11.95 -37.67
CA LYS A 106 -0.84 -12.66 -36.41
C LYS A 106 0.05 -13.87 -36.72
N ASN A 107 1.11 -14.14 -35.97
CA ASN A 107 1.13 -15.44 -35.31
C ASN A 107 2.08 -15.55 -34.12
N PRO A 108 1.68 -16.37 -33.13
CA PRO A 108 2.42 -16.67 -31.91
C PRO A 108 3.31 -17.91 -32.11
N SER A 109 3.98 -18.27 -31.01
CA SER A 109 4.54 -19.59 -30.70
C SER A 109 5.93 -19.89 -31.25
N LYS A 110 6.87 -19.90 -30.29
CA LYS A 110 8.03 -20.77 -30.23
C LYS A 110 7.64 -22.23 -30.53
N LEU A 111 8.27 -22.82 -31.54
CA LEU A 111 8.57 -24.25 -31.66
C LEU A 111 10.11 -24.32 -31.72
N GLN A 112 10.80 -24.70 -30.64
CA GLN A 112 11.34 -26.03 -30.36
C GLN A 112 12.38 -26.54 -31.40
N LYS A 113 13.64 -26.62 -30.94
CA LYS A 113 14.75 -27.63 -31.09
C LYS A 113 14.60 -28.72 -32.17
N PRO A 114 15.68 -29.33 -32.73
CA PRO A 114 16.96 -29.76 -32.08
C PRO A 114 18.26 -29.51 -32.92
N LEU A 115 19.44 -29.34 -32.30
CA LEU A 115 20.51 -30.31 -31.94
C LEU A 115 21.51 -30.64 -33.09
N ASN A 116 22.79 -30.50 -32.73
CA ASN A 116 24.06 -30.97 -33.33
C ASN A 116 24.68 -30.19 -34.51
N GLU A 117 25.94 -29.77 -34.32
CA GLU A 117 27.15 -30.21 -35.06
C GLU A 117 28.37 -29.94 -34.13
N THR A 118 29.12 -30.95 -33.69
CA THR A 118 30.29 -31.61 -34.32
C THR A 118 31.61 -30.93 -33.97
N GLU A 119 32.43 -31.60 -33.16
CA GLU A 119 33.83 -31.90 -33.49
C GLU A 119 34.02 -33.41 -33.36
#